data_AF-A0A7W5D9U1-F1
#
_entry.id   AF-A0A7W5D9U1-F1
#
_cell.length_a   1.000
_cell.length_b   1.000
_cell.length_c   1.000
_cell.angle_alpha   90.00
_cell.angle_beta   90.00
_cell.angle_gamma   90.00
#
_symmetry.space_group_name_H-M   'P 1'
#
loop_
_entity.id
_entity.type
_entity.pdbx_description
1 polymer ?
#
loop_
_entity_poly.entity_id
_entity_poly.type
_entity_poly.pdbx_seq_one_letter_code
_entity_poly.pdbx_strand_id
1 'polypeptide(L)'
;MSVGSAGNERAIANVADGVVDTDAVNKRQLDAVSASNQAYTDQRIDQVQSDIASARRDSNGAAAAAMAVATLPQAVIPGRGMVSASVSNMDGESAIAVGVSKVSENSRWVTKLAGTANTRGKLGVSAGIGFHW
;
A
#
# COMPACT_ATOMS: atom_id res chain seq x y z
N MET A 1 37.88 -36.98 -23.12
CA MET A 1 37.18 -36.82 -24.42
C MET A 1 36.64 -35.40 -24.49
N SER A 2 36.74 -34.71 -25.63
CA SER A 2 36.24 -33.33 -25.80
C SER A 2 35.19 -33.28 -26.90
N VAL A 3 34.18 -32.42 -26.74
CA VAL A 3 33.11 -32.15 -27.73
C VAL A 3 33.45 -30.96 -28.64
N GLY A 4 34.71 -30.54 -28.68
CA GLY A 4 35.19 -29.45 -29.55
C GLY A 4 36.39 -28.73 -28.97
N SER A 5 36.67 -27.54 -29.49
CA SER A 5 37.55 -26.53 -28.89
C SER A 5 36.81 -25.19 -28.90
N ALA A 6 37.28 -24.20 -28.12
CA ALA A 6 36.64 -22.88 -28.07
C ALA A 6 36.50 -22.28 -29.48
N GLY A 7 35.28 -21.86 -29.84
CA GLY A 7 34.92 -21.33 -31.16
C GLY A 7 34.77 -22.39 -32.27
N ASN A 8 34.98 -23.67 -31.96
CA ASN A 8 34.78 -24.82 -32.84
C ASN A 8 34.04 -25.95 -32.08
N GLU A 9 33.00 -25.57 -31.33
CA GLU A 9 32.15 -26.49 -30.59
C GLU A 9 31.33 -27.37 -31.55
N ARG A 10 31.13 -28.64 -31.20
CA ARG A 10 30.25 -29.54 -31.95
C ARG A 10 28.86 -29.57 -31.32
N ALA A 11 27.82 -29.33 -32.11
CA ALA A 11 26.45 -29.55 -31.67
C ALA A 11 26.18 -31.06 -31.50
N ILE A 12 25.59 -31.43 -30.35
CA ILE A 12 25.11 -32.80 -30.12
C ILE A 12 23.59 -32.78 -30.30
N ALA A 13 23.11 -33.49 -31.31
CA ALA A 13 21.70 -33.54 -31.69
C ALA A 13 21.06 -34.88 -31.33
N ASN A 14 19.72 -34.93 -31.36
CA ASN A 14 18.91 -36.11 -31.02
C ASN A 14 19.11 -36.62 -29.58
N VAL A 15 19.39 -35.71 -28.66
CA VAL A 15 19.49 -36.00 -27.23
C VAL A 15 18.09 -36.15 -26.65
N ALA A 16 17.75 -37.35 -26.20
CA ALA A 16 16.52 -37.62 -25.46
C ALA A 16 16.48 -36.83 -24.14
N ASP A 17 15.32 -36.76 -23.48
CA ASP A 17 15.25 -36.10 -22.17
C ASP A 17 16.06 -36.87 -21.13
N GLY A 18 16.83 -36.13 -20.32
CA GLY A 18 17.48 -36.68 -19.14
C GLY A 18 16.44 -37.11 -18.10
N VAL A 19 16.68 -38.24 -17.44
CA VAL A 19 15.78 -38.86 -16.46
C VAL A 19 16.42 -38.93 -15.08
N VAL A 20 17.74 -39.11 -14.99
CA VAL A 20 18.50 -39.14 -13.72
C VAL A 20 19.50 -37.99 -13.62
N ASP A 21 19.98 -37.70 -12.42
CA ASP A 21 20.79 -36.51 -12.09
C ASP A 21 22.07 -36.32 -12.94
N THR A 22 22.62 -37.41 -13.49
CA THR A 22 23.87 -37.38 -14.29
C THR A 22 23.62 -37.35 -15.81
N ASP A 23 22.37 -37.29 -16.25
CA ASP A 23 22.04 -37.22 -17.68
C ASP A 23 22.26 -35.81 -18.23
N ALA A 24 22.61 -35.72 -19.51
CA ALA A 24 22.64 -34.45 -20.21
C ALA A 24 21.21 -33.91 -20.41
N VAL A 25 20.99 -32.63 -20.13
CA VAL A 25 19.73 -31.94 -20.45
C VAL A 25 19.74 -31.42 -21.88
N ASN A 26 18.65 -31.61 -22.60
CA ASN A 26 18.50 -31.04 -23.94
C ASN A 26 17.89 -29.63 -23.90
N LYS A 27 17.91 -28.93 -25.04
CA LYS A 27 17.40 -27.56 -25.16
C LYS A 27 15.91 -27.46 -24.77
N ARG A 28 15.08 -28.45 -25.08
CA ARG A 28 13.64 -28.41 -24.74
C ARG A 28 13.42 -28.43 -23.23
N GLN A 29 14.17 -29.24 -22.48
CA GLN A 29 14.07 -29.24 -21.01
C GLN A 29 14.50 -27.89 -20.42
N LEU A 30 15.60 -27.32 -20.93
CA LEU A 30 16.05 -25.98 -20.52
C LEU A 30 15.03 -24.89 -20.86
N ASP A 31 14.48 -24.90 -22.08
CA ASP A 31 13.47 -23.94 -22.53
C ASP A 31 12.20 -24.04 -21.66
N ALA A 32 11.78 -25.26 -21.27
CA ALA A 32 10.64 -25.47 -20.39
C ALA A 32 10.84 -24.90 -18.98
N VAL A 33 12.04 -25.09 -18.39
CA VAL A 33 12.40 -24.47 -17.10
C VAL A 33 12.45 -22.95 -17.22
N SER A 34 13.04 -22.43 -18.29
CA SER A 34 13.10 -20.99 -18.57
C SER A 34 11.70 -20.37 -18.66
N ALA A 35 10.79 -21.00 -19.42
CA ALA A 35 9.40 -20.57 -19.54
C ALA A 35 8.66 -20.62 -18.19
N SER A 36 8.86 -21.67 -17.39
CA SER A 36 8.27 -21.78 -16.06
C SER A 36 8.77 -20.68 -15.11
N ASN A 37 10.06 -20.35 -15.17
CA ASN A 37 10.66 -19.30 -14.34
C ASN A 37 10.17 -17.91 -14.76
N GLN A 38 10.01 -17.66 -16.07
CA GLN A 38 9.43 -16.42 -16.59
C GLN A 38 8.00 -16.27 -16.10
N ALA A 39 7.14 -17.29 -16.28
CA ALA A 39 5.76 -17.25 -15.82
C ALA A 39 5.64 -17.02 -14.30
N TYR A 40 6.47 -17.70 -13.50
CA TYR A 40 6.52 -17.47 -12.06
C TYR A 40 6.92 -16.04 -11.72
N THR A 41 7.94 -15.50 -12.40
CA THR A 41 8.44 -14.14 -12.14
C THR A 41 7.40 -13.09 -12.54
N ASP A 42 6.77 -13.24 -13.70
CA ASP A 42 5.73 -12.34 -14.19
C ASP A 42 4.54 -12.30 -13.21
N GLN A 43 4.08 -13.47 -12.74
CA GLN A 43 3.02 -13.54 -11.73
C GLN A 43 3.39 -12.81 -10.44
N ARG A 44 4.64 -12.93 -9.97
CA ARG A 44 5.09 -12.24 -8.76
C ARG A 44 5.20 -10.74 -8.97
N ILE A 45 5.65 -10.32 -10.15
CA ILE A 45 5.74 -8.90 -10.52
C ILE A 45 4.35 -8.27 -10.61
N ASP A 46 3.38 -8.94 -11.22
CA ASP A 46 2.00 -8.45 -11.32
C ASP A 46 1.33 -8.33 -9.94
N GLN A 47 1.59 -9.29 -9.05
CA GLN A 47 1.12 -9.21 -7.67
C GLN A 47 1.71 -7.99 -6.95
N VAL A 48 3.03 -7.79 -7.06
CA VAL A 48 3.70 -6.64 -6.43
C VAL A 48 3.19 -5.31 -7.00
N GLN A 49 2.97 -5.21 -8.31
CA GLN A 49 2.38 -4.02 -8.92
C GLN A 49 0.98 -3.73 -8.37
N SER A 50 0.16 -4.77 -8.21
CA SER A 50 -1.18 -4.67 -7.64
C SER A 50 -1.15 -4.25 -6.16
N ASP A 51 -0.23 -4.81 -5.38
CA ASP A 51 -0.03 -4.47 -3.96
C ASP A 51 0.44 -3.01 -3.82
N ILE A 52 1.37 -2.56 -4.66
CA ILE A 52 1.82 -1.16 -4.68
C ILE A 52 0.67 -0.21 -5.02
N ALA A 53 -0.15 -0.55 -6.02
CA ALA A 53 -1.32 0.26 -6.38
C ALA A 53 -2.34 0.32 -5.22
N SER A 54 -2.57 -0.80 -4.53
CA SER A 54 -3.44 -0.83 -3.36
C SER A 54 -2.87 -0.02 -2.19
N ALA A 55 -1.57 -0.15 -1.91
CA ALA A 55 -0.89 0.61 -0.86
C ALA A 55 -0.94 2.12 -1.11
N ARG A 56 -0.77 2.56 -2.36
CA ARG A 56 -0.93 3.97 -2.75
C ARG A 56 -2.36 4.47 -2.47
N ARG A 57 -3.39 3.70 -2.84
CA ARG A 57 -4.78 4.06 -2.55
C ARG A 57 -5.07 4.07 -1.05
N ASP A 58 -4.56 3.11 -0.28
CA ASP A 58 -4.68 3.10 1.18
C ASP A 58 -4.03 4.35 1.81
N SER A 59 -2.86 4.76 1.32
CA SER A 59 -2.19 6.00 1.71
C SER A 59 -3.01 7.24 1.37
N ASN A 60 -3.55 7.33 0.16
CA ASN A 60 -4.38 8.45 -0.26
C ASN A 60 -5.66 8.56 0.59
N GLY A 61 -6.29 7.43 0.91
CA GLY A 61 -7.43 7.38 1.83
C GLY A 61 -7.07 7.85 3.24
N ALA A 62 -5.88 7.52 3.74
CA ALA A 62 -5.40 8.00 5.03
C ALA A 62 -5.12 9.52 5.01
N ALA A 63 -4.51 10.03 3.94
CA ALA A 63 -4.28 11.45 3.75
C ALA A 63 -5.60 12.24 3.68
N ALA A 64 -6.59 11.73 2.93
CA ALA A 64 -7.93 12.29 2.92
C ALA A 64 -8.51 12.32 4.35
N ALA A 65 -8.46 11.22 5.09
CA ALA A 65 -8.96 11.18 6.47
C ALA A 65 -8.28 12.21 7.37
N ALA A 66 -6.96 12.37 7.26
CA ALA A 66 -6.21 13.40 7.99
C ALA A 66 -6.66 14.81 7.62
N MET A 67 -6.84 15.11 6.33
CA MET A 67 -7.37 16.40 5.86
C MET A 67 -8.78 16.67 6.39
N ALA A 68 -9.65 15.66 6.45
CA ALA A 68 -10.99 15.81 7.00
C ALA A 68 -10.90 16.21 8.49
N VAL A 69 -10.09 15.53 9.31
CA VAL A 69 -9.89 15.94 10.72
C VAL A 69 -9.34 17.36 10.84
N ALA A 70 -8.37 17.70 10.00
CA ALA A 70 -7.69 18.99 10.04
C ALA A 70 -8.66 20.15 9.77
N THR A 71 -9.64 19.95 8.89
CA THR A 71 -10.64 20.97 8.53
C THR A 71 -11.86 20.98 9.44
N LEU A 72 -12.00 20.07 10.41
CA LEU A 72 -13.09 20.10 11.38
C LEU A 72 -13.10 21.43 12.17
N PRO A 73 -14.19 22.22 12.11
CA PRO A 73 -14.36 23.39 12.96
C PRO A 73 -14.19 23.08 14.45
N GLN A 74 -13.66 24.05 15.20
CA GLN A 74 -13.38 23.96 16.64
C GLN A 74 -14.24 24.95 17.42
N ALA A 75 -14.68 24.56 18.62
CA ALA A 75 -15.34 25.44 19.57
C ALA A 75 -14.45 26.63 19.93
N VAL A 76 -15.04 27.83 19.94
CA VAL A 76 -14.39 29.09 20.35
C VAL A 76 -15.13 29.80 21.51
N ILE A 77 -16.27 29.25 21.95
CA ILE A 77 -17.10 29.83 23.01
C ILE A 77 -16.75 29.17 24.35
N PRO A 78 -16.28 29.93 25.37
CA PRO A 78 -15.94 29.39 26.68
C PRO A 78 -17.10 28.64 27.34
N GLY A 79 -16.80 27.51 27.97
CA GLY A 79 -17.77 26.64 28.64
C GLY A 79 -18.64 25.79 27.71
N ARG A 80 -18.62 26.04 26.39
CA ARG A 80 -19.45 25.32 25.42
C ARG A 80 -18.66 24.31 24.59
N GLY A 81 -19.35 23.23 24.25
CA GLY A 81 -18.89 22.26 23.28
C GLY A 81 -19.40 22.57 21.87
N MET A 82 -18.78 21.96 20.87
CA MET A 82 -19.19 21.97 19.47
C MET A 82 -19.13 20.53 18.93
N VAL A 83 -20.13 20.14 18.15
CA VAL A 83 -20.09 18.96 17.29
C VAL A 83 -19.83 19.45 15.87
N SER A 84 -18.90 18.81 15.16
CA SER A 84 -18.55 19.17 13.80
C SER A 84 -18.42 17.96 12.89
N ALA A 85 -18.57 18.19 11.59
CA ALA A 85 -18.36 17.19 10.54
C ALA A 85 -17.66 17.84 9.36
N SER A 86 -16.90 17.05 8.61
CA SER A 86 -16.18 17.49 7.41
C SER A 86 -16.00 16.34 6.42
N VAL A 87 -15.67 16.69 5.19
CA VAL A 87 -15.36 15.74 4.11
C VAL A 87 -14.10 16.20 3.38
N SER A 88 -13.40 15.27 2.75
CA SER A 88 -12.19 15.56 1.98
C SER A 88 -12.01 14.55 0.84
N ASN A 89 -11.15 14.91 -0.12
CA ASN A 89 -10.71 14.04 -1.19
C ASN A 89 -9.20 14.20 -1.41
N MET A 90 -8.50 13.10 -1.67
CA MET A 90 -7.08 13.05 -2.04
C MET A 90 -6.90 11.99 -3.12
N ASP A 91 -6.47 12.40 -4.32
CA ASP A 91 -6.13 11.52 -5.44
C ASP A 91 -7.13 10.37 -5.67
N GLY A 92 -8.43 10.69 -5.66
CA GLY A 92 -9.52 9.76 -5.92
C GLY A 92 -10.08 9.04 -4.67
N GLU A 93 -9.43 9.15 -3.52
CA GLU A 93 -9.92 8.59 -2.26
C GLU A 93 -10.55 9.68 -1.40
N SER A 94 -11.73 9.41 -0.85
CA SER A 94 -12.50 10.39 -0.06
C SER A 94 -12.58 9.97 1.39
N ALA A 95 -12.72 10.94 2.29
CA ALA A 95 -12.94 10.66 3.69
C ALA A 95 -13.98 11.59 4.31
N ILE A 96 -14.62 11.09 5.35
CA ILE A 96 -15.51 11.84 6.22
C ILE A 96 -14.91 11.86 7.62
N ALA A 97 -15.09 12.98 8.32
CA ALA A 97 -14.74 13.10 9.72
C ALA A 97 -15.90 13.67 10.52
N VAL A 98 -16.01 13.23 11.76
CA VAL A 98 -16.87 13.82 12.77
C VAL A 98 -16.03 14.11 14.00
N GLY A 99 -16.34 15.18 14.72
CA GLY A 99 -15.59 15.53 15.91
C GLY A 99 -16.40 16.30 16.92
N VAL A 100 -15.86 16.34 18.12
CA VAL A 100 -16.34 17.16 19.22
C VAL A 100 -15.19 17.98 19.76
N SER A 101 -15.45 19.23 20.13
CA SER A 101 -14.45 20.09 20.77
C SER A 101 -15.09 20.91 21.88
N LYS A 102 -14.30 21.32 22.87
CA LYS A 102 -14.77 22.12 24.01
C LYS A 102 -13.70 23.11 24.45
N VAL A 103 -14.14 24.32 24.77
CA VAL A 103 -13.32 25.32 25.48
C VAL A 103 -13.75 25.33 26.94
N SER A 104 -12.80 25.34 27.88
CA SER A 104 -13.10 25.44 29.31
C SER A 104 -13.74 26.79 29.66
N GLU A 105 -14.47 26.85 30.78
CA GLU A 105 -15.14 28.08 31.23
C GLU A 105 -14.16 29.23 31.49
N ASN A 106 -12.96 28.91 31.98
CA ASN A 106 -11.89 29.89 32.18
C ASN A 106 -11.10 30.21 30.89
N SER A 107 -11.54 29.73 29.72
CA SER A 107 -10.91 29.92 28.39
C SER A 107 -9.48 29.41 28.24
N ARG A 108 -8.90 28.80 29.28
CA ARG A 108 -7.50 28.38 29.31
C ARG A 108 -7.25 27.05 28.62
N TRP A 109 -8.24 26.16 28.52
CA TRP A 109 -8.07 24.83 27.94
C TRP A 109 -9.00 24.62 26.76
N VAL A 110 -8.47 24.04 25.68
CA VAL A 110 -9.23 23.63 24.50
C VAL A 110 -8.97 22.16 24.24
N THR A 111 -10.02 21.36 24.06
CA THR A 111 -9.91 19.94 23.70
C THR A 111 -10.65 19.65 22.40
N LYS A 112 -10.15 18.68 21.65
CA LYS A 112 -10.77 18.18 20.41
C LYS A 112 -10.62 16.66 20.34
N LEU A 113 -11.69 15.97 19.98
CA LEU A 113 -11.73 14.55 19.67
C LEU A 113 -12.35 14.41 18.27
N ALA A 114 -11.81 13.53 17.44
CA ALA A 114 -12.35 13.27 16.11
C ALA A 114 -12.28 11.79 15.75
N GLY A 115 -13.23 11.34 14.94
CA GLY A 115 -13.25 10.04 14.30
C GLY A 115 -13.43 10.19 12.79
N THR A 116 -12.86 9.28 12.01
CA THR A 116 -12.91 9.32 10.54
C THR A 116 -13.16 7.97 9.92
N ALA A 117 -13.68 8.01 8.69
CA ALA A 117 -13.77 6.86 7.80
C ALA A 117 -13.42 7.31 6.36
N ASN A 118 -12.79 6.44 5.58
CA ASN A 118 -12.47 6.72 4.19
C ASN A 118 -13.02 5.66 3.21
N THR A 119 -12.95 5.94 1.91
CA THR A 119 -13.42 5.06 0.83
C THR A 119 -12.65 3.73 0.73
N ARG A 120 -11.49 3.62 1.37
CA ARG A 120 -10.72 2.38 1.55
C ARG A 120 -11.21 1.50 2.71
N GLY A 121 -12.25 1.95 3.42
CA GLY A 121 -12.81 1.25 4.57
C GLY A 121 -11.96 1.34 5.85
N LYS A 122 -10.96 2.24 5.91
CA LYS A 122 -10.14 2.44 7.10
C LYS A 122 -10.80 3.46 8.03
N LEU A 123 -10.77 3.17 9.32
CA LEU A 123 -11.24 4.06 10.39
C LEU A 123 -10.05 4.71 11.09
N GLY A 124 -10.24 5.93 11.58
CA GLY A 124 -9.24 6.66 12.36
C GLY A 124 -9.86 7.38 13.55
N VAL A 125 -9.07 7.60 14.60
CA VAL A 125 -9.45 8.39 15.78
C VAL A 125 -8.29 9.29 16.17
N SER A 126 -8.58 10.53 16.57
CA SER A 126 -7.56 11.46 17.06
C SER A 126 -8.09 12.31 18.22
N ALA A 127 -7.16 12.82 19.02
CA ALA A 127 -7.42 13.67 20.17
C ALA A 127 -6.34 14.76 20.27
N GLY A 128 -6.72 15.94 20.76
CA GLY A 128 -5.80 17.05 20.99
C GLY A 128 -6.25 17.93 22.17
N ILE A 129 -5.28 18.53 22.85
CA ILE A 129 -5.48 19.49 23.93
C ILE A 129 -4.54 20.69 23.72
N GLY A 130 -5.04 21.89 23.95
CA GLY A 130 -4.29 23.15 23.89
C GLY A 130 -4.54 23.99 25.14
N PHE A 131 -3.56 24.83 25.48
CA PHE A 131 -3.62 25.71 26.65
C PHE A 131 -3.29 27.15 26.28
N HIS A 132 -4.13 28.10 26.70
CA HIS A 132 -3.92 29.54 26.58
C HIS A 132 -3.42 30.11 27.93
N TRP A 133 -2.39 30.95 27.86
CA TRP A 133 -1.82 31.69 29.00
C TRP A 133 -2.07 33.18 28.88
#